data_AF-A0A838FFJ4-F1
#
_entry.id   AF-A0A838FFJ4-F1
#
_cell.length_a   1.000
_cell.length_b   1.000
_cell.length_c   1.000
_cell.angle_alpha   90.00
_cell.angle_beta   90.00
_cell.angle_gamma   90.00
#
_symmetry.space_group_name_H-M   'P 1'
#
loop_
_entity.id
_entity.type
_entity.pdbx_description
1 polymer ?
#
loop_
_entity_poly.entity_id
_entity_poly.type
_entity_poly.pdbx_seq_one_letter_code
_entity_poly.pdbx_strand_id
1 'polypeptide(L)' 'MPRRASPGIRPIDHDPIHGSRLVQQVINKIMVSGKKSTAERIVYDALENLSRRSSKEAVPALEDSIK' A
#
# COMPACT_ATOMS: atom_id res chain seq x y z
N MET A 1 -2.25 -13.32 -20.60
CA MET A 1 -3.31 -12.50 -21.21
C MET A 1 -4.41 -13.42 -21.70
N PRO A 2 -5.67 -13.22 -21.31
CA PRO A 2 -6.74 -14.09 -21.74
C PRO A 2 -7.63 -13.49 -22.81
N ARG A 3 -8.09 -14.36 -23.71
CA ARG A 3 -9.09 -14.07 -24.74
C ARG A 3 -10.48 -14.67 -24.41
N ARG A 4 -10.62 -15.46 -23.32
CA ARG A 4 -11.89 -16.09 -22.89
C ARG A 4 -12.08 -16.17 -21.36
N ALA A 5 -11.09 -16.65 -20.60
CA ALA A 5 -11.22 -16.85 -19.15
C ALA A 5 -10.59 -15.73 -18.32
N SER A 6 -11.15 -15.38 -17.16
CA SER A 6 -10.55 -14.37 -16.28
C SER A 6 -9.22 -14.89 -15.71
N PRO A 7 -8.12 -14.11 -15.77
CA PRO A 7 -6.86 -14.51 -15.17
C PRO A 7 -6.97 -14.44 -13.64
N GLY A 8 -6.29 -15.36 -12.96
CA GLY A 8 -6.23 -15.36 -11.50
C GLY A 8 -5.64 -14.06 -10.94
N ILE A 9 -6.14 -13.65 -9.78
CA ILE A 9 -5.59 -12.52 -9.04
C ILE A 9 -4.20 -12.93 -8.53
N ARG A 10 -3.19 -12.09 -8.79
CA ARG A 10 -1.84 -12.35 -8.29
C ARG A 10 -1.82 -12.21 -6.76
N PRO A 11 -1.23 -13.16 -6.03
CA PRO A 11 -0.97 -12.97 -4.61
C PRO A 11 -0.02 -11.77 -4.44
N ILE A 12 -0.22 -11.02 -3.36
CA ILE A 12 0.59 -9.86 -3.01
C ILE A 12 1.12 -10.13 -1.62
N ASP A 13 2.43 -9.98 -1.46
CA ASP A 13 3.09 -10.16 -0.18
C ASP A 13 2.69 -9.06 0.82
N HIS A 14 2.99 -9.29 2.09
CA HIS A 14 2.74 -8.30 3.13
C HIS A 14 3.84 -7.24 3.14
N ASP A 15 3.49 -6.02 3.57
CA ASP A 15 4.46 -4.96 3.79
C ASP A 15 5.47 -5.36 4.89
N PRO A 16 6.79 -5.12 4.71
CA PRO A 16 7.80 -5.56 5.67
C PRO A 16 7.79 -4.83 7.01
N ILE A 17 7.25 -3.61 7.07
CA ILE A 17 7.25 -2.77 8.29
C ILE A 17 5.96 -2.98 9.08
N HIS A 18 4.82 -2.89 8.39
CA HIS A 18 3.50 -2.92 9.00
C HIS A 18 2.81 -4.27 8.91
N GLY A 19 3.34 -5.24 8.15
CA GLY A 19 2.71 -6.55 7.96
C GLY A 19 1.36 -6.51 7.21
N SER A 20 0.96 -5.33 6.72
CA SER A 20 -0.35 -5.13 6.09
C SER A 20 -0.28 -5.36 4.57
N ARG A 21 -1.24 -6.12 4.05
CA ARG A 21 -1.41 -6.30 2.59
C ARG A 21 -1.93 -5.03 1.92
N LEU A 22 -2.69 -4.21 2.64
CA LEU A 22 -3.27 -2.97 2.10
C LEU A 22 -2.18 -1.93 1.85
N VAL A 23 -1.24 -1.78 2.79
CA VAL A 23 -0.09 -0.89 2.62
C VAL A 23 0.73 -1.30 1.39
N GLN A 24 1.01 -2.60 1.23
CA GLN A 24 1.72 -3.11 0.06
C GLN A 24 0.96 -2.85 -1.26
N GLN A 25 -0.37 -2.93 -1.25
CA GLN A 25 -1.19 -2.58 -2.42
C GLN A 25 -1.07 -1.10 -2.78
N VAL A 26 -1.03 -0.21 -1.80
CA VAL A 26 -0.86 1.24 -2.03
C VAL A 26 0.52 1.54 -2.59
N ILE A 27 1.59 0.95 -2.03
CA ILE A 27 2.96 1.09 -2.53
C ILE A 27 3.04 0.66 -4.00
N ASN A 28 2.50 -0.51 -4.34
CA ASN A 28 2.51 -1.01 -5.71
C ASN A 28 1.72 -0.14 -6.69
N LYS A 29 0.66 0.54 -6.24
CA LYS A 29 -0.14 1.44 -7.08
C LYS A 29 0.54 2.81 -7.31
N ILE A 30 1.26 3.33 -6.31
CA ILE A 30 1.99 4.61 -6.41
C ILE A 30 3.32 4.44 -7.17
N MET A 31 3.87 3.22 -7.21
CA MET A 31 5.15 2.95 -7.85
C MET A 31 5.15 3.24 -9.36
N VAL A 32 5.90 4.28 -9.75
CA VAL A 32 6.12 4.66 -11.15
C VAL A 32 7.47 4.13 -11.63
N SER A 33 7.50 3.56 -12.84
CA SER A 33 8.72 3.03 -13.48
C SER A 33 9.47 1.96 -12.66
N GLY A 34 8.76 1.19 -11.82
CA GLY A 34 9.36 0.13 -11.00
C GLY A 34 10.23 0.64 -9.83
N LYS A 35 10.15 1.93 -9.48
CA LYS A 35 10.94 2.53 -8.40
C LYS A 35 10.37 2.21 -7.02
N LYS A 36 10.57 0.97 -6.56
CA LYS A 36 10.00 0.46 -5.30
C LYS A 36 10.47 1.25 -4.08
N SER A 37 11.78 1.43 -3.92
CA SER A 37 12.35 2.17 -2.78
C SER A 37 11.83 3.62 -2.69
N THR A 38 11.64 4.29 -3.83
CA THR A 38 11.08 5.65 -3.84
C THR A 38 9.61 5.66 -3.44
N ALA A 39 8.83 4.69 -3.93
CA ALA A 39 7.41 4.57 -3.59
C ALA A 39 7.20 4.23 -2.11
N GLU A 40 8.00 3.30 -1.57
CA GLU A 40 8.01 2.94 -0.14
C GLU A 40 8.26 4.17 0.73
N ARG A 41 9.32 4.94 0.43
CA ARG A 41 9.63 6.17 1.18
C ARG A 41 8.46 7.15 1.18
N ILE A 42 7.86 7.42 0.02
CA ILE A 42 6.71 8.34 -0.09
C ILE A 42 5.54 7.86 0.77
N VAL A 43 5.23 6.55 0.76
CA VAL A 43 4.11 6.00 1.53
C VAL A 43 4.38 6.04 3.03
N TYR A 44 5.58 5.66 3.48
CA TYR A 44 5.90 5.72 4.91
C TYR A 44 5.95 7.16 5.42
N ASP A 45 6.51 8.10 4.65
CA ASP A 45 6.48 9.53 4.99
C ASP A 45 5.03 10.04 5.07
N ALA A 46 4.14 9.61 4.17
CA ALA A 46 2.73 9.95 4.22
C ALA A 46 2.01 9.36 5.44
N LEU A 47 2.31 8.11 5.81
CA LEU A 47 1.77 7.46 7.01
C LEU A 47 2.24 8.14 8.30
N GLU A 48 3.49 8.60 8.35
CA GLU A 48 3.99 9.41 9.48
C GLU A 48 3.26 10.75 9.57
N ASN A 49 3.04 11.42 8.44
CA ASN A 49 2.25 12.66 8.42
C ASN A 49 0.80 12.43 8.86
N LEU A 50 0.20 11.30 8.49
CA LEU A 50 -1.14 10.92 8.90
C LEU A 50 -1.23 10.66 10.40
N SER A 51 -0.26 9.94 10.98
CA SER A 51 -0.25 9.66 12.42
C SER A 51 -0.12 10.94 13.23
N ARG A 52 0.73 11.88 12.79
CA ARG A 52 0.89 13.19 13.42
C ARG A 52 -0.38 14.04 13.39
N ARG A 53 -1.17 13.95 12.30
CA ARG A 53 -2.40 14.76 12.14
C ARG A 53 -3.62 14.14 12.80
N SER A 54 -3.76 12.81 12.72
CA SER A 54 -4.94 12.10 13.19
C SER A 54 -4.82 11.62 14.64
N SER A 55 -3.64 11.69 15.27
CA SER A 55 -3.34 11.12 16.60
C SER A 55 -3.75 9.65 16.75
N LYS A 56 -3.96 8.95 15.64
CA LYS A 56 -4.34 7.55 15.53
C LYS A 56 -3.20 6.78 14.88
N GLU A 57 -3.15 5.48 15.11
CA GLU A 57 -2.21 4.60 14.44
C GLU A 57 -2.42 4.64 12.92
N ALA A 58 -1.32 4.68 12.17
CA ALA A 58 -1.33 4.98 10.74
C ALA A 58 -2.01 3.89 9.89
N VAL A 59 -1.88 2.62 10.30
CA VAL A 59 -2.46 1.48 9.56
C VAL A 59 -3.99 1.45 9.69
N PRO A 60 -4.59 1.48 10.90
CA PRO A 60 -6.04 1.59 11.04
C PRO A 60 -6.64 2.82 10.36
N ALA A 61 -5.97 3.97 10.43
CA ALA A 61 -6.46 5.20 9.78
C ALA A 61 -6.49 5.07 8.25
N LEU A 62 -5.54 4.34 7.67
CA LEU A 62 -5.53 4.03 6.24
C LEU A 62 -6.64 3.03 5.88
N GLU A 63 -6.90 2.03 6.73
CA GLU A 63 -8.01 1.08 6.53
C GLU A 63 -9.37 1.76 6.59
N ASP A 64 -9.59 2.63 7.58
CA ASP A 64 -10.82 3.42 7.73
C ASP A 64 -11.09 4.33 6.53
N SER A 65 -10.02 4.86 5.90
CA SER A 65 -10.16 5.79 4.76
C SER A 65 -10.41 5.11 3.43
N ILE A 66 -10.11 3.82 3.32
CA ILE A 66 -10.30 3.01 2.10
C ILE A 66 -11.67 2.31 2.12
N LYS A 67 -12.27 2.14 3.29
CA LYS A 67 -13.62 1.60 3.49
C LYS A 67 -14.71 2.58 3.03
#